data_AF-R5P5B5-F1
#
_entry.id   AF-R5P5B5-F1
#
_cell.length_a   1.000
_cell.length_b   1.000
_cell.length_c   1.000
_cell.angle_alpha   90.00
_cell.angle_beta   90.00
_cell.angle_gamma   90.00
#
_symmetry.space_group_name_H-M   'P 1'
#
loop_
_entity.id
_entity.type
_entity.pdbx_description
1 polymer ?
#
loop_
_entity_poly.entity_id
_entity_poly.type
_entity_poly.pdbx_seq_one_letter_code
_entity_poly.pdbx_strand_id
1 'polypeptide(L)' 'MNEKLDKALEDYAEKFNDGFPTFQMSAESPERIIEIISDCIKNNKDVYDSGYLTLDDDISY' A
#
# COMPACT_ATOMS: atom_id res chain seq x y z
N MET A 1 -6.04 11.95 -14.16
CA MET A 1 -5.61 10.76 -13.39
C MET A 1 -4.14 10.92 -13.08
N ASN A 2 -3.71 10.60 -11.87
CA ASN A 2 -2.31 10.76 -11.45
C ASN A 2 -1.51 9.58 -12.01
N GLU A 3 -0.96 9.70 -13.22
CA GLU A 3 -0.20 8.64 -13.90
C GLU A 3 0.94 8.05 -13.02
N LYS A 4 1.49 8.86 -12.11
CA LYS A 4 2.51 8.40 -11.14
C LYS A 4 1.95 7.44 -10.08
N LEU A 5 0.72 7.68 -9.62
CA LEU A 5 0.06 6.82 -8.65
C LEU A 5 -0.31 5.49 -9.30
N ASP A 6 -0.89 5.53 -10.49
CA ASP A 6 -1.29 4.33 -11.24
C ASP A 6 -0.08 3.41 -11.47
N LYS A 7 1.05 4.00 -11.89
CA LYS A 7 2.30 3.25 -12.05
C LYS A 7 2.83 2.66 -10.73
N ALA A 8 2.79 3.42 -9.64
CA ALA A 8 3.22 2.90 -8.34
C ALA A 8 2.35 1.72 -7.89
N LEU A 9 1.03 1.80 -8.10
CA LEU A 9 0.10 0.72 -7.76
C LEU A 9 0.37 -0.54 -8.60
N GLU A 10 0.67 -0.39 -9.89
CA GLU A 10 1.09 -1.51 -10.76
C GLU A 10 2.41 -2.12 -10.28
N ASP A 11 3.42 -1.29 -9.99
CA ASP A 11 4.72 -1.76 -9.47
C ASP A 11 4.55 -2.54 -8.15
N TYR A 12 3.66 -2.08 -7.27
CA TYR A 12 3.33 -2.78 -6.03
C TYR A 12 2.65 -4.13 -6.31
N ALA A 13 1.67 -4.14 -7.22
CA ALA A 13 0.93 -5.34 -7.58
C ALA A 13 1.82 -6.40 -8.23
N GLU A 14 2.74 -6.02 -9.10
CA GLU A 14 3.72 -6.96 -9.67
C GLU A 14 4.70 -7.48 -8.62
N LYS A 15 5.11 -6.62 -7.67
CA LYS A 15 6.13 -6.97 -6.66
C LYS A 15 5.60 -7.91 -5.59
N PHE A 16 4.40 -7.65 -5.07
CA PHE A 16 3.79 -8.41 -3.98
C PHE A 16 2.76 -9.43 -4.47
N ASN A 17 2.49 -9.44 -5.78
CA ASN A 17 1.43 -10.25 -6.39
C ASN A 17 0.06 -10.01 -5.72
N ASP A 18 -0.14 -8.80 -5.19
CA ASP A 18 -1.34 -8.37 -4.47
C ASP A 18 -1.61 -6.87 -4.67
N GLY A 19 -2.87 -6.48 -4.67
CA GLY A 19 -3.29 -5.10 -4.87
C GLY A 19 -3.02 -4.24 -3.64
N PHE A 20 -2.50 -3.03 -3.85
CA PHE A 20 -2.38 -2.07 -2.76
C PHE A 20 -3.76 -1.72 -2.19
N PRO A 21 -3.94 -1.69 -0.85
CA PRO A 21 -5.23 -1.45 -0.20
C PRO A 21 -5.62 0.04 -0.25
N THR A 22 -5.87 0.53 -1.45
CA THR A 22 -6.31 1.91 -1.72
C THR A 22 -7.60 2.27 -1.00
N PHE A 23 -8.48 1.29 -0.76
CA PHE A 23 -9.69 1.50 0.02
C PHE A 23 -9.37 1.84 1.48
N GLN A 24 -8.53 1.04 2.15
CA GLN A 24 -8.12 1.33 3.53
C GLN A 24 -7.23 2.58 3.62
N MET A 25 -6.46 2.88 2.58
CA MET A 25 -5.59 4.06 2.48
C MET A 25 -6.28 5.26 1.79
N SER A 26 -7.60 5.25 1.65
CA SER A 26 -8.34 6.31 0.93
C SER A 26 -8.28 7.68 1.63
N ALA A 27 -7.93 7.69 2.91
CA ALA A 27 -7.69 8.91 3.68
C ALA A 27 -6.31 9.54 3.39
N GLU A 28 -5.37 8.77 2.82
CA GLU A 28 -4.03 9.24 2.51
C GLU A 28 -3.99 9.99 1.17
N SER A 29 -3.06 10.94 1.04
CA SER A 29 -2.88 11.64 -0.22
C SER A 29 -2.22 10.73 -1.27
N PRO A 30 -2.48 10.95 -2.57
CA PRO A 30 -1.80 10.22 -3.65
C PRO A 30 -0.27 10.23 -3.55
N GLU A 31 0.30 11.36 -3.12
CA GLU A 31 1.75 11.52 -2.91
C GLU A 31 2.25 10.60 -1.80
N ARG A 32 1.50 10.54 -0.69
CA ARG A 32 1.82 9.69 0.45
C ARG A 32 1.70 8.21 0.09
N ILE A 33 0.70 7.83 -0.69
CA ILE A 33 0.56 6.46 -1.20
C ILE A 33 1.79 6.06 -2.03
N ILE A 34 2.27 6.94 -2.92
CA ILE A 34 3.47 6.68 -3.72
C ILE A 34 4.71 6.50 -2.83
N GLU A 35 4.88 7.33 -1.79
CA GLU A 35 5.98 7.18 -0.83
C GLU A 35 5.92 5.84 -0.11
N ILE A 36 4.74 5.44 0.37
CA ILE A 36 4.53 4.18 1.09
C ILE A 36 4.83 2.99 0.19
N ILE A 37 4.31 3.00 -1.05
CA ILE A 37 4.59 1.96 -2.04
C ILE A 37 6.09 1.85 -2.31
N SER A 38 6.76 2.99 -2.51
CA SER A 38 8.21 3.00 -2.76
C SER A 38 8.99 2.42 -1.58
N ASP A 39 8.61 2.75 -0.35
CA ASP A 39 9.23 2.20 0.85
C ASP A 39 8.95 0.69 1.01
N CYS A 40 7.72 0.25 0.73
CA CYS A 40 7.33 -1.15 0.74
C CYS A 40 8.20 -1.97 -0.24
N ILE A 41 8.28 -1.52 -1.50
CA ILE A 41 9.07 -2.18 -2.55
C ILE A 41 10.57 -2.23 -2.16
N LYS A 42 11.09 -1.11 -1.62
CA LYS A 42 12.50 -0.98 -1.22
C LYS A 42 12.86 -1.91 -0.05
N ASN A 43 11.99 -2.01 0.94
CA ASN A 43 12.19 -2.89 2.09
C ASN A 43 11.71 -4.32 1.83
N ASN A 44 11.10 -4.58 0.68
CA ASN A 44 10.48 -5.85 0.32
C ASN A 44 9.48 -6.33 1.40
N LYS A 45 8.69 -5.38 1.91
CA LYS A 45 7.65 -5.57 2.92
C LYS A 45 6.39 -4.90 2.41
N ASP A 46 5.26 -5.59 2.49
CA ASP A 46 3.98 -5.00 2.09
C ASP A 46 3.53 -3.94 3.13
N VAL A 47 2.38 -3.30 2.91
CA VAL A 47 1.87 -2.28 3.85
C VAL A 47 1.54 -2.83 5.24
N TYR A 48 1.25 -4.13 5.35
CA TYR A 48 0.95 -4.80 6.60
C TYR A 48 2.23 -5.11 7.37
N ASP A 49 3.22 -5.69 6.69
CA ASP A 49 4.56 -5.99 7.19
C ASP A 49 5.36 -4.74 7.55
N SER A 50 5.12 -3.64 6.84
CA SER A 50 5.74 -2.34 7.11
C SER A 50 5.07 -1.60 8.29
N GLY A 51 3.91 -2.08 8.75
CA GLY A 51 3.13 -1.47 9.83
C GLY A 51 2.40 -0.18 9.41
N TYR A 52 2.27 0.07 8.12
CA TYR A 52 1.45 1.18 7.60
C TYR A 52 -0.04 0.89 7.72
N LEU A 53 -0.41 -0.38 7.55
CA LEU A 53 -1.77 -0.86 7.77
C LEU A 53 -1.72 -1.99 8.80
N THR A 54 -2.54 -1.91 9.82
CA THR A 54 -2.80 -3.04 10.70
C THR A 54 -4.09 -3.70 10.26
N LEU A 55 -4.05 -5.01 9.99
CA LEU A 55 -5.26 -5.82 10.03
C LEU A 55 -5.69 -5.82 11.50
N ASP A 56 -6.73 -5.07 11.84
CA ASP A 56 -7.38 -5.21 13.15
C ASP A 56 -7.94 -6.63 13.22
N ASP A 57 -7.15 -7.54 13.77
CA ASP A 57 -7.51 -8.95 13.96
C ASP A 57 -8.43 -9.15 15.19
N ASP A 58 -8.83 -8.06 15.86
CA ASP A 58 -9.56 -8.10 17.14
C ASP A 58 -11.07 -7.91 16.94
N ILE A 59 -11.69 -8.76 16.12
CA ILE A 59 -13.13 -9.04 16.27
C ILE A 59 -13.26 -10.19 17.26
N SER A 60 -13.25 -9.87 18.56
CA SER A 60 -13.73 -10.79 19.59
C SER A 60 -15.25 -10.91 19.47
N TYR A 61 -15.74 -12.09 19.04
CA TYR A 61 -17.16 -12.46 19.09
C TYR A 61 -17.67 -12.67 20.52
#